data_AF-W1YSL7-F1
#
_entry.id   AF-W1YSL7-F1
#
_cell.length_a   1.000
_cell.length_b   1.000
_cell.length_c   1.000
_cell.angle_alpha   90.00
_cell.angle_beta   90.00
_cell.angle_gamma   90.00
#
_symmetry.space_group_name_H-M   'P 1'
#
loop_
_entity.id
_entity.type
_entity.pdbx_description
1 polymer ?
#
loop_
_entity_poly.entity_id
_entity_poly.type
_entity_poly.pdbx_seq_one_letter_code
_entity_poly.pdbx_strand_id
1 'polypeptide(L)' 'YRFGLAKEAFAHTAAYDVAIANYMSGVLDEGPTPPEYLSAYEKVTDLRYGENPHQKAAFYKEIGKAHG' A
#
# COMPACT_ATOMS: atom_id res chain seq x y z
N TYR A 1 -5.85 17.53 15.16
CA TYR A 1 -6.71 17.78 13.99
C TYR A 1 -5.90 18.01 12.72
N ARG A 2 -5.27 19.17 12.50
CA ARG A 2 -4.50 19.48 11.25
C ARG A 2 -3.44 18.46 10.87
N PHE A 3 -2.68 17.95 11.86
CA PHE A 3 -1.66 16.94 11.62
C PHE A 3 -2.22 15.61 11.11
N GLY A 4 -3.42 15.21 11.57
CA GLY A 4 -4.09 13.99 11.09
C GLY A 4 -4.48 14.10 9.62
N LEU A 5 -5.04 15.24 9.22
CA LEU A 5 -5.35 15.54 7.83
C LEU A 5 -4.08 15.60 6.96
N ALA A 6 -3.00 16.20 7.47
CA ALA A 6 -1.72 16.21 6.76
C ALA A 6 -1.20 14.77 6.53
N LYS A 7 -1.28 13.91 7.55
CA LYS A 7 -0.91 12.48 7.42
C LYS A 7 -1.74 11.78 6.34
N GLU A 8 -3.05 12.03 6.30
CA GLU A 8 -3.95 11.46 5.29
C GLU A 8 -3.60 11.98 3.88
N ALA A 9 -3.36 13.28 3.74
CA ALA A 9 -2.96 13.88 2.47
C ALA A 9 -1.65 13.30 1.92
N PHE A 10 -0.61 13.20 2.77
CA PHE A 10 0.67 12.61 2.35
C PHE A 10 0.56 11.12 2.04
N ALA A 11 -0.27 10.37 2.77
CA ALA A 11 -0.51 8.96 2.45
C ALA A 11 -1.22 8.81 1.08
N HIS A 12 -2.15 9.71 0.76
CA HIS A 12 -2.84 9.71 -0.53
C HIS A 12 -1.88 10.02 -1.69
N THR A 13 -1.04 11.05 -1.58
CA THR A 13 -0.07 11.39 -2.63
C THR A 13 0.97 10.29 -2.80
N ALA A 14 1.44 9.67 -1.71
CA ALA A 14 2.38 8.54 -1.80
C ALA A 14 1.77 7.35 -2.55
N ALA A 15 0.51 7.01 -2.31
CA ALA A 15 -0.17 5.94 -3.05
C ALA A 15 -0.30 6.26 -4.55
N TYR A 16 -0.50 7.54 -4.90
CA TYR A 16 -0.55 7.99 -6.28
C TYR A 16 0.83 7.90 -6.98
N ASP A 17 1.91 8.32 -6.31
CA ASP A 17 3.27 8.22 -6.85
C ASP A 17 3.70 6.76 -7.07
N VAL A 18 3.30 5.84 -6.17
CA VAL A 18 3.48 4.39 -6.37
C VAL A 18 2.79 3.90 -7.64
N ALA A 19 1.57 4.36 -7.91
CA ALA A 19 0.85 3.97 -9.13
C ALA A 19 1.53 4.47 -10.40
N ILE A 20 2.07 5.71 -10.39
CA ILE A 20 2.83 6.26 -11.51
C ILE A 20 4.10 5.45 -11.77
N ALA A 21 4.87 5.18 -10.73
CA ALA A 21 6.13 4.42 -10.85
C ALA A 21 5.88 3.03 -11.43
N ASN A 22 4.89 2.29 -10.89
CA ASN A 22 4.54 0.97 -11.39
C ASN A 22 4.06 1.00 -12.86
N TYR A 23 3.32 2.04 -13.27
CA TYR A 23 2.96 2.24 -14.66
C TYR A 23 4.20 2.44 -15.55
N MET A 24 5.15 3.28 -15.13
CA MET A 24 6.39 3.52 -15.87
C MET A 24 7.25 2.25 -16.01
N SER A 25 7.39 1.47 -14.94
CA SER A 25 8.06 0.15 -15.00
C SER A 25 7.41 -0.78 -16.01
N GLY A 26 6.07 -0.79 -16.09
CA GLY A 26 5.34 -1.56 -17.09
C GLY A 26 5.55 -1.07 -18.53
N VAL A 27 5.67 0.25 -18.73
CA VAL A 27 5.98 0.84 -20.05
C VAL A 27 7.39 0.50 -20.52
N LEU A 28 8.35 0.38 -19.60
CA LEU A 28 9.74 0.04 -19.89
C LEU A 28 10.00 -1.47 -20.02
N ASP A 29 8.99 -2.31 -19.76
CA ASP A 29 9.08 -3.78 -19.76
C ASP A 29 10.26 -4.29 -18.91
N GLU A 30 10.35 -3.83 -17.65
CA GLU A 30 11.40 -4.21 -16.70
C GLU A 30 11.32 -5.68 -16.25
N GLY A 31 10.42 -6.47 -16.84
CA GLY A 31 10.21 -7.87 -16.56
C GLY A 31 9.52 -8.14 -15.22
N PRO A 32 9.43 -9.42 -14.82
CA PRO A 32 8.69 -9.84 -13.63
C PRO A 32 9.36 -9.46 -12.30
N THR A 33 10.61 -9.02 -12.34
CA THR A 33 11.42 -8.65 -11.18
C THR A 33 12.08 -7.29 -11.44
N PRO A 34 11.29 -6.20 -11.40
CA PRO A 34 11.81 -4.86 -11.66
C PRO A 34 12.81 -4.43 -10.58
N PRO A 35 13.73 -3.49 -10.90
CA PRO A 35 14.67 -2.94 -9.93
C PRO A 35 13.97 -2.25 -8.75
N GLU A 36 12.78 -1.68 -8.98
CA GLU A 36 11.95 -1.05 -7.97
C GLU A 36 10.60 -1.77 -7.88
N TYR A 37 10.20 -2.19 -6.68
CA TYR A 37 8.90 -2.78 -6.41
C TYR A 37 8.18 -1.94 -5.35
N LEU A 38 7.11 -1.26 -5.75
CA LEU A 38 6.39 -0.33 -4.90
C LEU A 38 4.94 -0.78 -4.71
N SER A 39 4.47 -0.77 -3.47
CA SER A 39 3.08 -1.09 -3.13
C SER A 39 2.59 -0.21 -1.99
N ALA A 40 1.38 0.32 -2.13
CA ALA A 40 0.70 1.10 -1.10
C ALA A 40 -0.48 0.31 -0.54
N TYR A 41 -0.69 0.39 0.77
CA TYR A 41 -1.72 -0.37 1.46
C TYR A 41 -2.56 0.52 2.37
N GLU A 42 -3.85 0.19 2.51
CA GLU A 42 -4.72 0.81 3.49
C GLU A 42 -5.28 -0.23 4.47
N LYS A 43 -5.38 0.17 5.75
CA LYS A 43 -5.89 -0.70 6.81
C LYS A 43 -7.38 -0.91 6.62
N VAL A 44 -7.82 -2.17 6.62
CA VAL A 44 -9.23 -2.55 6.54
C VAL A 44 -9.81 -2.76 7.93
N THR A 45 -9.15 -3.59 8.75
CA THR A 45 -9.62 -3.90 10.11
C THR A 45 -8.47 -4.36 10.99
N ASP A 46 -8.59 -4.18 12.30
CA ASP A 46 -7.79 -4.94 13.26
C ASP A 46 -8.24 -6.41 13.29
N LEU A 47 -7.29 -7.31 13.55
CA LEU A 47 -7.54 -8.72 13.78
C LEU A 47 -7.53 -9.00 15.28
N ARG A 48 -8.20 -10.08 15.69
CA ARG A 48 -8.30 -10.46 17.11
C ARG A 48 -6.92 -10.71 17.74
N TYR A 49 -6.03 -11.32 16.97
CA TYR A 49 -4.63 -11.53 17.27
C TYR A 49 -3.89 -11.83 15.95
N GLY A 50 -2.57 -11.84 15.99
CA GLY A 50 -1.72 -12.30 14.89
C GLY A 50 -1.73 -13.81 14.77
N GLU A 51 -0.56 -14.42 14.67
CA GLU A 51 -0.47 -15.89 14.67
C GLU A 51 -0.76 -16.46 16.06
N ASN A 52 -0.32 -15.75 17.10
CA ASN A 52 -0.51 -16.14 18.51
C ASN A 52 -1.34 -15.11 19.29
N PRO A 53 -2.12 -15.52 20.32
CA PRO A 53 -3.03 -14.63 21.05
C PRO A 53 -2.41 -13.36 21.67
N HIS A 54 -1.12 -13.37 21.95
CA HIS A 54 -0.40 -12.23 22.51
C HIS A 54 0.10 -11.23 21.45
N GLN A 55 0.02 -11.58 20.16
CA GLN A 55 0.47 -10.73 19.06
C GLN A 55 -0.68 -9.89 18.52
N LYS A 56 -0.43 -8.61 18.26
CA LYS A 56 -1.38 -7.73 17.55
C LYS A 56 -1.27 -7.94 16.04
N ALA A 57 -2.38 -7.81 15.34
CA ALA A 57 -2.39 -7.83 13.87
C ALA A 57 -3.54 -7.00 13.30
N ALA A 58 -3.42 -6.66 12.02
CA ALA A 58 -4.44 -5.96 11.25
C ALA A 58 -4.39 -6.44 9.79
N PHE A 59 -5.55 -6.45 9.14
CA PHE A 59 -5.66 -6.72 7.71
C PHE A 59 -5.53 -5.42 6.94
N TYR A 60 -4.67 -5.44 5.92
CA TYR A 60 -4.45 -4.34 4.98
C TYR A 60 -4.76 -4.83 3.57
N LYS A 61 -5.33 -3.96 2.75
CA LYS A 61 -5.53 -4.21 1.32
C LYS A 61 -4.64 -3.30 0.48
N GLU A 62 -4.15 -3.82 -0.64
CA GLU A 62 -3.36 -3.04 -1.58
C GLU A 62 -4.25 -1.99 -2.28
N ILE A 63 -3.77 -0.77 -2.40
CA ILE A 63 -4.46 0.33 -3.07
C ILE A 63 -4.23 0.17 -4.58
N GLY A 64 -5.30 0.24 -5.38
CA GLY A 64 -5.20 0.29 -6.84
C GLY A 64 -5.16 -1.06 -7.56
N LYS A 65 -4.99 -2.21 -6.86
CA LYS A 65 -5.30 -3.51 -7.45
C LYS A 65 -6.80 -3.76 -7.42
N ALA A 66 -7.42 -3.92 -8.60
CA ALA A 66 -8.74 -4.51 -8.69
C ALA A 66 -8.67 -5.95 -8.14
N HIS A 67 -9.71 -6.37 -7.40
CA HIS A 67 -9.84 -7.77 -7.04
C HIS A 67 -9.80 -8.63 -8.30
N GLY A 68 -8.89 -9.61 -8.32
CA GLY A 68 -9.04 -10.80 -9.16
C GLY A 68 -10.12 -11.70 -8.60
#